data_AF-A0A7J0AKQ9-F1
#
_entry.id   AF-A0A7J0AKQ9-F1
#
_cell.length_a   1.000
_cell.length_b   1.000
_cell.length_c   1.000
_cell.angle_alpha   90.00
_cell.angle_beta   90.00
_cell.angle_gamma   90.00
#
_symmetry.space_group_name_H-M   'P 1'
#
loop_
_entity.id
_entity.type
_entity.pdbx_description
1 polymer ?
#
loop_
_entity_poly.entity_id
_entity_poly.type
_entity_poly.pdbx_seq_one_letter_code
_entity_poly.pdbx_strand_id
1 'polypeptide(L)'
;MSAPEAFCNTTDSVILGQVLNNYDQETNDFYRWTVEYSQNEIAELIKNRSGIDFGTILALEPVERGTSGRLIRMRIVGSKKTLVIGKELEIRRTLSTSHLFSSAFVVEAGEAGADGAPVSFTLRGAGWGHGVGLCQIGAAVMGAKGYPYTDILSHYFPGADLTTLY
;
A
#
# COMPACT_ATOMS: atom_id res chain seq x y z
N MET A 1 7.27 9.32 9.19
CA MET A 1 6.47 9.69 7.99
C MET A 1 5.52 10.81 8.37
N SER A 2 5.36 11.84 7.54
CA SER A 2 4.35 12.89 7.76
C SER A 2 2.94 12.37 7.51
N ALA A 3 1.93 12.91 8.18
CA ALA A 3 0.52 12.63 7.93
C ALA A 3 -0.11 13.91 7.35
N PRO A 4 -0.05 14.12 6.01
CA PRO A 4 -0.65 15.30 5.40
C PRO A 4 -2.16 15.29 5.62
N GLU A 5 -2.77 16.47 5.55
CA GLU A 5 -4.23 16.60 5.56
C GLU A 5 -4.80 15.87 4.35
N ALA A 6 -5.68 14.91 4.60
CA ALA A 6 -6.35 14.12 3.59
C ALA A 6 -7.71 13.69 4.14
N PHE A 7 -8.76 13.74 3.30
CA PHE A 7 -10.11 13.33 3.72
C PHE A 7 -10.16 11.88 4.21
N CYS A 8 -9.28 11.00 3.71
CA CYS A 8 -9.20 9.61 4.13
C CYS A 8 -8.43 9.37 5.45
N ASN A 9 -7.83 10.41 6.03
CA ASN A 9 -7.20 10.36 7.35
C ASN A 9 -8.25 10.72 8.42
N THR A 10 -9.11 9.75 8.76
CA THR A 10 -10.15 9.91 9.78
C THR A 10 -10.12 8.76 10.77
N THR A 11 -10.44 9.05 12.02
CA THR A 11 -10.66 8.07 13.10
C THR A 11 -12.11 8.04 13.56
N ASP A 12 -13.01 8.72 12.84
CA ASP A 12 -14.44 8.77 13.17
C ASP A 12 -15.08 7.40 12.90
N SER A 13 -15.42 6.68 13.97
CA SER A 13 -15.97 5.33 13.90
C SER A 13 -17.37 5.27 13.27
N VAL A 14 -18.15 6.36 13.33
CA VAL A 14 -19.48 6.42 12.71
C VAL A 14 -19.33 6.50 11.19
N ILE A 15 -18.43 7.36 10.71
CA ILE A 15 -18.14 7.46 9.27
C ILE A 15 -17.49 6.19 8.76
N LEU A 16 -16.50 5.65 9.49
CA LEU A 16 -15.84 4.39 9.13
C LEU A 16 -16.83 3.24 9.06
N GLY A 17 -17.78 3.14 9.98
CA GLY A 17 -18.82 2.10 9.96
C GLY A 17 -19.81 2.18 8.78
N GLN A 18 -19.90 3.32 8.09
CA GLN A 18 -20.71 3.45 6.87
C GLN A 18 -19.99 2.91 5.63
N VAL A 19 -18.66 2.85 5.64
CA VAL A 19 -17.82 2.48 4.49
C VAL A 19 -17.20 1.09 4.68
N LEU A 20 -16.87 0.73 5.91
CA LEU A 20 -16.21 -0.51 6.28
C LEU A 20 -17.24 -1.52 6.78
N ASN A 21 -17.21 -2.73 6.21
CA ASN A 21 -17.95 -3.86 6.76
C ASN A 21 -17.45 -4.19 8.17
N ASN A 22 -18.28 -4.82 9.00
CA ASN A 22 -17.97 -5.10 10.42
C ASN A 22 -16.60 -5.79 10.66
N TYR A 23 -16.10 -6.57 9.70
CA TYR A 23 -14.79 -7.24 9.78
C TYR A 23 -13.60 -6.26 9.63
N ASP A 24 -13.78 -5.18 8.87
CA ASP A 24 -12.74 -4.20 8.57
C ASP A 24 -12.69 -3.07 9.63
N GLN A 25 -13.70 -2.97 10.51
CA GLN A 25 -13.74 -1.98 11.60
C GLN A 25 -12.71 -2.27 12.72
N GLU A 26 -12.18 -3.49 12.82
CA GLU A 26 -11.15 -3.83 13.81
C GLU A 26 -9.76 -3.30 13.42
N THR A 27 -9.54 -2.97 12.15
CA THR A 27 -8.25 -2.47 11.66
C THR A 27 -8.23 -0.95 11.65
N ASN A 28 -7.94 -0.33 12.79
CA ASN A 28 -8.05 1.13 12.93
C ASN A 28 -6.96 1.96 12.21
N ASP A 29 -5.94 1.33 11.60
CA ASP A 29 -4.75 2.04 11.09
C ASP A 29 -4.44 1.76 9.60
N PHE A 30 -5.48 1.80 8.76
CA PHE A 30 -5.31 1.68 7.31
C PHE A 30 -4.53 2.86 6.70
N TYR A 31 -4.56 4.03 7.35
CA TYR A 31 -3.87 5.22 6.86
C TYR A 31 -2.35 5.08 7.00
N ARG A 32 -1.87 4.48 8.10
CA ARG A 32 -0.46 4.19 8.36
C ARG A 32 -0.30 2.79 8.89
N TRP A 33 0.25 1.91 8.08
CA TRP A 33 0.52 0.52 8.47
C TRP A 33 2.02 0.25 8.49
N THR A 34 2.44 -0.65 9.39
CA THR A 34 3.81 -1.14 9.45
C THR A 34 3.78 -2.66 9.45
N VAL A 35 4.63 -3.29 8.65
CA VAL A 35 4.86 -4.73 8.67
C VAL A 35 6.36 -4.97 8.74
N GLU A 36 6.79 -5.87 9.62
CA GLU A 36 8.18 -6.26 9.77
C GLU A 36 8.33 -7.74 9.44
N TYR A 37 9.42 -8.06 8.76
CA TYR A 37 9.81 -9.42 8.43
C TYR A 37 11.24 -9.67 8.89
N SER A 38 11.48 -10.79 9.54
CA SER A 38 12.83 -11.33 9.65
C SER A 38 13.35 -11.74 8.26
N GLN A 39 14.67 -11.89 8.16
CA GLN A 39 15.32 -12.28 6.92
C GLN A 39 14.80 -13.61 6.33
N ASN A 40 14.51 -14.58 7.20
CA ASN A 40 13.97 -15.87 6.77
C ASN A 40 12.53 -15.75 6.29
N GLU A 41 11.69 -15.02 7.02
CA GLU A 41 10.28 -14.82 6.65
C GLU A 41 10.14 -14.15 5.29
N ILE A 42 10.90 -13.08 5.02
CA ILE A 42 10.81 -12.38 3.74
C ILE A 42 11.33 -13.21 2.57
N ALA A 43 12.41 -13.97 2.78
CA ALA A 43 12.99 -14.84 1.77
C ALA A 43 12.02 -15.99 1.40
N GLU A 44 11.44 -16.65 2.39
CA GLU A 44 10.45 -17.71 2.20
C GLU A 44 9.16 -17.16 1.57
N LEU A 45 8.69 -16.00 2.03
CA LEU A 45 7.51 -15.36 1.50
C LEU A 45 7.66 -15.03 0.01
N ILE A 46 8.73 -14.32 -0.37
CA ILE A 46 8.98 -13.98 -1.77
C ILE A 46 9.12 -15.25 -2.61
N LYS A 47 9.82 -16.27 -2.10
CA LYS A 47 9.95 -17.56 -2.80
C LYS A 47 8.60 -18.23 -3.03
N ASN A 48 7.75 -18.32 -2.01
CA ASN A 48 6.44 -18.96 -2.10
C ASN A 48 5.49 -18.19 -3.03
N ARG A 49 5.58 -16.87 -3.06
CA ARG A 49 4.67 -16.01 -3.85
C ARG A 49 5.11 -15.84 -5.31
N SER A 50 6.41 -15.81 -5.57
CA SER A 50 6.96 -15.67 -6.92
C SER A 50 7.31 -17.00 -7.60
N GLY A 51 7.46 -18.08 -6.83
CA GLY A 51 8.00 -19.35 -7.31
C GLY A 51 9.51 -19.32 -7.60
N ILE A 52 10.21 -18.25 -7.21
CA ILE A 52 11.63 -18.03 -7.52
C ILE A 52 12.42 -17.99 -6.21
N ASP A 53 13.47 -18.80 -6.12
CA ASP A 53 14.41 -18.74 -5.00
C ASP A 53 15.45 -17.64 -5.22
N PHE A 54 15.33 -16.54 -4.48
CA PHE A 54 16.28 -15.43 -4.47
C PHE A 54 17.47 -15.66 -3.52
N GLY A 55 17.42 -16.70 -2.68
CA GLY A 55 18.32 -16.86 -1.55
C GLY A 55 18.08 -15.79 -0.49
N THR A 56 19.16 -15.40 0.19
CA THR A 56 19.20 -14.29 1.17
C THR A 56 18.81 -12.99 0.48
N ILE A 57 17.82 -12.27 1.01
CA ILE A 57 17.37 -10.99 0.45
C ILE A 57 18.35 -9.89 0.88
N LEU A 58 19.06 -9.31 -0.07
CA LEU A 58 20.08 -8.28 0.17
C LEU A 58 19.45 -6.89 0.14
N ALA A 59 18.49 -6.65 -0.75
CA ALA A 59 17.79 -5.37 -0.84
C ALA A 59 16.41 -5.51 -1.49
N LEU A 60 15.48 -4.66 -1.03
CA LEU A 60 14.19 -4.41 -1.66
C LEU A 60 14.13 -2.94 -2.05
N GLU A 61 14.28 -2.66 -3.34
CA GLU A 61 14.55 -1.31 -3.82
C GLU A 61 13.37 -0.79 -4.64
N PRO A 62 12.73 0.32 -4.20
CA PRO A 62 11.84 1.11 -5.04
C PRO A 62 12.52 1.51 -6.36
N VAL A 63 11.94 1.11 -7.50
CA VAL A 63 12.47 1.52 -8.82
C VAL A 63 11.64 2.64 -9.41
N GLU A 64 10.32 2.51 -9.37
CA GLU A 64 9.42 3.47 -9.99
C GLU A 64 8.11 3.60 -9.23
N ARG A 65 7.63 4.84 -9.11
CA ARG A 65 6.33 5.19 -8.53
C ARG A 65 5.44 5.82 -9.60
N GLY A 66 4.17 5.44 -9.59
CA GLY A 66 3.15 6.08 -10.43
C GLY A 66 2.75 7.46 -9.90
N THR A 67 1.81 8.12 -10.59
CA THR A 67 1.28 9.45 -10.25
C THR A 67 0.70 9.55 -8.84
N SER A 68 0.13 8.46 -8.31
CA SER A 68 -0.38 8.38 -6.94
C SER A 68 0.68 8.10 -5.87
N GLY A 69 1.97 8.11 -6.22
CA GLY A 69 3.09 7.77 -5.33
C GLY A 69 3.25 6.29 -5.01
N ARG A 70 2.37 5.43 -5.54
CA ARG A 70 2.38 3.97 -5.38
C ARG A 70 3.49 3.34 -6.20
N LEU A 71 4.20 2.35 -5.63
CA LEU A 71 5.19 1.59 -6.38
C LEU A 71 4.51 0.84 -7.53
N ILE A 72 5.09 1.01 -8.71
CA ILE A 72 4.71 0.27 -9.93
C ILE A 72 5.86 -0.59 -10.45
N ARG A 73 7.09 -0.35 -9.97
CA ARG A 73 8.24 -1.24 -10.15
C ARG A 73 9.09 -1.29 -8.89
N MET A 74 9.54 -2.49 -8.54
CA MET A 74 10.41 -2.75 -7.40
C MET A 74 11.45 -3.81 -7.77
N ARG A 75 12.70 -3.59 -7.38
CA ARG A 75 13.80 -4.53 -7.58
C ARG A 75 14.01 -5.34 -6.32
N ILE A 76 13.98 -6.66 -6.47
CA ILE A 76 14.34 -7.62 -5.42
C ILE A 76 15.76 -8.08 -5.74
N VAL A 77 16.68 -7.78 -4.83
CA VAL A 77 18.09 -8.19 -4.90
C VAL A 77 18.28 -9.29 -3.88
N GLY A 78 18.53 -10.52 -4.34
CA GLY A 78 18.90 -11.65 -3.50
C GLY A 78 20.27 -12.20 -3.86
N SER A 79 20.84 -13.01 -2.99
CA SER A 79 22.17 -13.61 -3.18
C SER A 79 22.27 -14.54 -4.39
N LYS A 80 21.14 -15.12 -4.85
CA LYS A 80 21.09 -16.00 -6.02
C LYS A 80 20.62 -15.30 -7.29
N LYS A 81 19.77 -14.26 -7.15
CA LYS A 81 19.09 -13.63 -8.29
C LYS A 81 18.70 -12.21 -7.99
N THR A 82 18.63 -11.39 -9.03
CA THR A 82 18.01 -10.06 -8.98
C THR A 82 16.90 -9.99 -10.02
N LEU A 83 15.73 -9.47 -9.65
CA LEU A 83 14.59 -9.31 -10.55
C LEU A 83 13.84 -8.01 -10.24
N VAL A 84 13.38 -7.33 -11.29
CA VAL A 84 12.42 -6.23 -11.15
C VAL A 84 11.03 -6.78 -11.35
N ILE A 85 10.21 -6.75 -10.30
CA ILE A 85 8.77 -6.98 -10.39
C ILE A 85 8.06 -5.65 -10.65
N GLY A 86 6.92 -5.70 -11.33
CA GLY A 86 6.15 -4.51 -11.65
C GLY A 86 4.65 -4.75 -11.57
N LYS A 87 3.88 -3.67 -11.76
CA LYS A 87 2.44 -3.55 -11.42
C LYS A 87 2.21 -3.51 -9.91
N GLU A 88 1.28 -2.65 -9.52
CA GLU A 88 0.95 -2.39 -8.10
C GLU A 88 0.53 -3.66 -7.35
N LEU A 89 -0.35 -4.45 -7.97
CA LEU A 89 -0.91 -5.65 -7.36
C LEU A 89 0.15 -6.74 -7.15
N GLU A 90 1.04 -6.95 -8.13
CA GLU A 90 2.07 -7.99 -8.03
C GLU A 90 3.08 -7.67 -6.93
N ILE A 91 3.44 -6.39 -6.74
CA ILE A 91 4.28 -5.96 -5.61
C ILE A 91 3.62 -6.31 -4.27
N ARG A 92 2.32 -6.00 -4.13
CA ARG A 92 1.56 -6.28 -2.90
C ARG A 92 1.41 -7.76 -2.62
N ARG A 93 1.26 -8.59 -3.67
CA ARG A 93 1.13 -10.05 -3.56
C ARG A 93 2.45 -10.75 -3.29
N THR A 94 3.56 -10.20 -3.77
CA THR A 94 4.89 -10.78 -3.59
C THR A 94 5.39 -10.59 -2.16
N LEU A 95 5.03 -9.48 -1.52
CA LEU A 95 5.48 -9.08 -0.19
C LEU A 95 4.43 -9.34 0.91
N SER A 96 3.43 -10.18 0.69
CA SER A 96 2.44 -10.55 1.72
C SER A 96 1.80 -11.91 1.39
N THR A 97 1.41 -12.66 2.42
CA THR A 97 0.71 -13.94 2.27
C THR A 97 -0.67 -13.76 1.63
N SER A 98 -1.34 -12.67 1.95
CA SER A 98 -2.53 -12.19 1.26
C SER A 98 -2.12 -11.13 0.23
N HIS A 99 -2.18 -9.86 0.61
CA HIS A 99 -1.83 -8.67 -0.14
C HIS A 99 -1.48 -7.56 0.85
N LEU A 100 -0.39 -6.82 0.64
CA LEU A 100 -0.17 -5.58 1.41
C LEU A 100 -1.36 -4.63 1.25
N PHE A 101 -1.62 -3.78 2.23
CA PHE A 101 -2.74 -2.82 2.16
C PHE A 101 -2.63 -1.91 0.93
N SER A 102 -1.42 -1.48 0.56
CA SER A 102 -1.14 -0.74 -0.67
C SER A 102 0.30 -0.96 -1.14
N SER A 103 0.68 -0.44 -2.31
CA SER A 103 2.09 -0.32 -2.70
C SER A 103 2.72 1.04 -2.35
N ALA A 104 2.01 1.86 -1.58
CA ALA A 104 2.52 3.15 -1.12
C ALA A 104 3.30 2.97 0.19
N PHE A 105 4.49 2.38 0.10
CA PHE A 105 5.36 2.14 1.25
C PHE A 105 6.82 2.50 0.98
N VAL A 106 7.59 2.61 2.06
CA VAL A 106 9.05 2.65 2.06
C VAL A 106 9.58 1.37 2.70
N VAL A 107 10.80 0.98 2.30
CA VAL A 107 11.50 -0.18 2.84
C VAL A 107 12.63 0.34 3.73
N GLU A 108 12.68 -0.15 4.97
CA GLU A 108 13.78 0.05 5.90
C GLU A 108 14.45 -1.30 6.13
N ALA A 109 15.73 -1.41 5.77
CA ALA A 109 16.53 -2.60 6.09
C ALA A 109 17.01 -2.50 7.54
N GLY A 110 16.93 -3.61 8.26
CA GLY A 110 17.52 -3.75 9.60
C GLY A 110 19.05 -3.75 9.56
N GLU A 111 19.66 -3.94 10.72
CA GLU A 111 21.12 -4.04 10.85
C GLU A 111 21.68 -5.17 9.97
N ALA A 112 22.93 -5.00 9.53
CA ALA A 112 23.63 -6.05 8.80
C ALA A 112 24.00 -7.20 9.75
N GLY A 113 23.63 -8.42 9.37
CA GLY A 113 24.04 -9.64 10.04
C GLY A 113 25.51 -9.99 9.79
N ALA A 114 25.95 -11.12 10.33
CA ALA A 114 27.33 -11.59 10.22
C ALA A 114 27.79 -11.85 8.76
N ASP A 115 26.84 -12.10 7.85
CA ASP A 115 27.05 -12.30 6.42
C ASP A 115 26.94 -11.00 5.59
N GLY A 116 26.72 -9.86 6.26
CA GLY A 116 26.52 -8.55 5.63
C GLY A 116 25.12 -8.33 5.05
N ALA A 117 24.20 -9.30 5.16
CA ALA A 117 22.82 -9.15 4.72
C ALA A 117 21.95 -8.55 5.84
N PRO A 118 20.89 -7.78 5.53
CA PRO A 118 19.96 -7.30 6.55
C PRO A 118 19.31 -8.44 7.34
N VAL A 119 19.21 -8.30 8.67
CA VAL A 119 18.55 -9.30 9.52
C VAL A 119 17.02 -9.20 9.50
N SER A 120 16.49 -8.04 9.09
CA SER A 120 15.06 -7.79 8.95
C SER A 120 14.77 -6.74 7.88
N PHE A 121 13.51 -6.67 7.45
CA PHE A 121 12.97 -5.63 6.59
C PHE A 121 11.66 -5.10 7.16
N THR A 122 11.58 -3.79 7.33
CA THR A 122 10.38 -3.09 7.80
C THR A 122 9.76 -2.31 6.64
N LEU A 123 8.50 -2.61 6.34
CA LEU A 123 7.69 -1.89 5.37
C LEU A 123 6.79 -0.89 6.10
N ARG A 124 7.02 0.40 5.87
CA ARG A 124 6.15 1.47 6.39
C ARG A 124 5.30 2.02 5.27
N GLY A 125 4.01 1.79 5.36
CA GLY A 125 3.07 2.05 4.28
C GLY A 125 1.97 3.06 4.60
N ALA A 126 1.21 3.37 3.56
CA ALA A 126 0.18 4.39 3.58
C ALA A 126 -1.06 3.95 2.81
N GLY A 127 -2.23 4.16 3.42
CA GLY A 127 -3.52 3.91 2.80
C GLY A 127 -3.77 2.45 2.41
N TRP A 128 -4.97 2.23 1.87
CA TRP A 128 -5.47 0.91 1.50
C TRP A 128 -6.09 0.93 0.10
N GLY A 129 -5.80 -0.10 -0.68
CA GLY A 129 -6.25 -0.25 -2.07
C GLY A 129 -5.29 0.33 -3.12
N HIS A 130 -5.69 0.17 -4.38
CA HIS A 130 -4.85 0.43 -5.56
C HIS A 130 -4.63 1.93 -5.83
N GLY A 131 -5.37 2.83 -5.19
CA GLY A 131 -5.16 4.28 -5.28
C GLY A 131 -5.44 4.90 -6.64
N VAL A 132 -6.51 4.45 -7.30
CA VAL A 132 -7.00 5.02 -8.58
C VAL A 132 -8.48 5.37 -8.42
N GLY A 133 -8.89 6.54 -8.93
CA GLY A 133 -10.26 7.01 -8.88
C GLY A 133 -10.67 7.51 -7.50
N LEU A 134 -11.84 7.07 -7.03
CA LEU A 134 -12.47 7.57 -5.81
C LEU A 134 -12.01 6.81 -4.56
N CYS A 135 -11.54 7.56 -3.55
CA CYS A 135 -11.31 7.01 -2.22
C CYS A 135 -12.64 6.96 -1.46
N GLN A 136 -13.14 5.76 -1.14
CA GLN A 136 -14.45 5.58 -0.50
C GLN A 136 -14.53 6.27 0.87
N ILE A 137 -13.50 6.09 1.71
CA ILE A 137 -13.42 6.75 3.02
C ILE A 137 -13.39 8.27 2.85
N GLY A 138 -12.56 8.77 1.94
CA GLY A 138 -12.46 10.21 1.70
C GLY A 138 -13.78 10.81 1.17
N ALA A 139 -14.48 10.10 0.28
CA ALA A 139 -15.79 10.49 -0.21
C ALA A 139 -16.84 10.52 0.91
N ALA A 140 -16.85 9.52 1.80
CA ALA A 140 -17.76 9.50 2.95
C ALA A 140 -17.47 10.65 3.93
N VAL A 141 -16.20 10.94 4.20
CA VAL A 141 -15.81 12.10 5.03
C VAL A 141 -16.24 13.41 4.38
N MET A 142 -16.07 13.56 3.07
CA MET A 142 -16.57 14.75 2.35
C MET A 142 -18.11 14.84 2.45
N GLY A 143 -18.84 13.73 2.26
CA GLY A 143 -20.29 13.71 2.44
C GLY A 143 -20.73 14.08 3.86
N ALA A 144 -20.07 13.54 4.89
CA ALA A 144 -20.32 13.87 6.29
C ALA A 144 -20.01 15.34 6.63
N LYS A 145 -19.06 15.96 5.91
CA LYS A 145 -18.76 17.39 5.98
C LYS A 145 -19.70 18.27 5.16
N GLY A 146 -20.71 17.69 4.49
CA GLY A 146 -21.73 18.41 3.74
C GLY A 146 -21.37 18.74 2.29
N TYR A 147 -20.28 18.18 1.75
CA TYR A 147 -19.94 18.38 0.33
C TYR A 147 -20.97 17.67 -0.57
N PRO A 148 -21.49 18.32 -1.62
CA PRO A 148 -22.38 17.66 -2.57
C PRO A 148 -21.63 16.62 -3.39
N TYR A 149 -22.35 15.62 -3.89
CA TYR A 149 -21.74 14.52 -4.68
C TYR A 149 -20.99 15.02 -5.92
N THR A 150 -21.40 16.15 -6.50
CA THR A 150 -20.73 16.81 -7.62
C THR A 150 -19.31 17.24 -7.28
N ASP A 151 -19.11 17.79 -6.07
CA ASP A 151 -17.80 18.27 -5.60
C ASP A 151 -16.90 17.09 -5.24
N ILE A 152 -17.49 16.05 -4.64
CA ILE A 152 -16.81 14.78 -4.36
C ILE A 152 -16.30 14.16 -5.65
N LEU A 153 -17.16 14.04 -6.67
CA LEU A 153 -16.77 13.47 -7.97
C LEU A 153 -15.74 14.36 -8.69
N SER A 154 -15.91 15.68 -8.68
CA SER A 154 -14.96 16.61 -9.30
C SER A 154 -13.58 16.57 -8.63
N HIS A 155 -13.53 16.31 -7.32
CA HIS A 155 -12.29 16.12 -6.58
C HIS A 155 -11.51 14.87 -7.03
N TYR A 156 -12.20 13.74 -7.25
CA TYR A 156 -11.56 12.47 -7.62
C TYR A 156 -11.40 12.26 -9.14
N PHE A 157 -12.22 12.92 -9.94
CA PHE A 157 -12.25 12.80 -11.40
C PHE A 157 -12.18 14.20 -12.03
N PRO A 158 -11.02 14.88 -11.93
CA PRO A 158 -10.87 16.23 -12.45
C PRO A 158 -11.10 16.25 -13.96
N GLY A 159 -11.97 17.17 -14.41
CA GLY A 159 -12.33 17.32 -15.82
C GLY A 159 -13.37 16.32 -16.34
N ALA A 160 -14.00 15.53 -15.46
CA ALA A 160 -15.16 14.71 -15.83
C ALA A 160 -16.45 15.53 -15.84
N ASP A 161 -17.33 15.24 -16.79
CA ASP A 161 -18.67 15.84 -16.88
C ASP A 161 -19.74 14.85 -16.40
N LEU A 162 -20.68 15.35 -15.61
CA LEU A 162 -21.87 14.61 -15.20
C LEU A 162 -22.95 14.74 -16.27
N THR A 163 -23.42 13.62 -16.78
CA THR A 163 -24.52 13.57 -17.77
C THR A 163 -25.65 12.69 -17.25
N THR A 164 -26.88 13.19 -17.34
CA THR A 164 -28.09 12.41 -17.13
C THR A 164 -28.40 11.61 -18.40
N LEU A 165 -28.41 10.28 -18.28
CA LEU A 165 -28.66 9.40 -19.43
C LEU A 165 -30.15 9.18 -19.73
N TYR A 166 -31.03 9.41 -18.75
CA TYR A 166 -32.48 9.23 -18.85
C TYR A 166 -33.23 10.12 -17.85
#